data_AF-A0A921HQJ9-F1
#
_entry.id   AF-A0A921HQJ9-F1
#
_cell.length_a   1.000
_cell.length_b   1.000
_cell.length_c   1.000
_cell.angle_alpha   90.00
_cell.angle_beta   90.00
_cell.angle_gamma   90.00
#
_symmetry.space_group_name_H-M   'P 1'
#
loop_
_entity.id
_entity.type
_entity.pdbx_description
1 polymer ?
#
loop_
_entity_poly.entity_id
_entity_poly.type
_entity_poly.pdbx_seq_one_letter_code
_entity_poly.pdbx_strand_id
1 'polypeptide(L)' 'MDYNKLTKDIVDGVGGKDNIESVAHCMTRLRFSLKDVSKVKKDSLDNISEVLGQVYAGGQYMVI' A
#
# COMPACT_ATOMS: atom_id res chain seq x y z
N MET A 1 -1.67 -17.83 -6.17
CA MET A 1 -1.45 -16.43 -5.79
C MET A 1 0.04 -16.19 -5.75
N ASP A 2 0.54 -15.27 -6.57
CA ASP A 2 1.94 -14.84 -6.50
C ASP A 2 2.03 -13.61 -5.60
N TYR A 3 2.30 -13.85 -4.32
CA TYR A 3 2.42 -12.79 -3.32
C TYR A 3 3.59 -11.85 -3.60
N ASN A 4 4.63 -12.28 -4.32
CA ASN A 4 5.73 -11.39 -4.69
C ASN A 4 5.28 -10.36 -5.72
N LYS A 5 4.47 -10.79 -6.70
CA LYS A 5 3.90 -9.87 -7.68
C LYS A 5 2.95 -8.88 -7.01
N LEU A 6 2.02 -9.38 -6.18
CA LEU A 6 1.10 -8.54 -5.43
C LEU A 6 1.83 -7.51 -4.55
N THR A 7 2.86 -7.96 -3.83
CA THR A 7 3.64 -7.06 -2.95
C THR A 7 4.38 -6.00 -3.77
N LYS A 8 4.92 -6.35 -4.93
CA LYS A 8 5.54 -5.37 -5.85
C LYS A 8 4.54 -4.35 -6.34
N ASP A 9 3.38 -4.80 -6.81
CA ASP A 9 2.33 -3.92 -7.33
C ASP A 9 1.85 -2.94 -6.24
N ILE A 10 1.70 -3.40 -4.99
CA ILE A 10 1.36 -2.55 -3.85
C ILE A 10 2.48 -1.55 -3.54
N VAL A 11 3.75 -2.00 -3.49
CA VAL A 11 4.91 -1.13 -3.21
C VAL A 11 5.06 -0.05 -4.27
N ASP A 12 4.89 -0.40 -5.55
CA ASP A 12 4.94 0.56 -6.65
C ASP A 12 3.72 1.51 -6.60
N GLY A 13 2.55 1.00 -6.20
CA GLY A 13 1.34 1.78 -5.99
C GLY A 13 1.47 2.82 -4.88
N VAL A 14 2.18 2.54 -3.79
CA VAL A 14 2.42 3.52 -2.72
C VAL A 14 3.56 4.52 -3.01
N GLY A 15 4.09 4.54 -4.24
CA GLY A 15 5.14 5.47 -4.67
C GLY A 15 6.56 4.89 -4.61
N GLY A 16 6.68 3.56 -4.48
CA GLY A 16 7.94 2.83 -4.48
C GLY A 16 8.58 2.70 -3.10
N LYS A 17 9.62 1.86 -3.01
CA LYS A 17 10.34 1.56 -1.76
C LYS A 17 10.90 2.82 -1.09
N ASP A 18 11.38 3.79 -1.86
CA ASP A 18 11.98 5.01 -1.32
C ASP A 18 10.96 5.93 -0.62
N ASN A 19 9.67 5.78 -0.95
CA ASN A 19 8.57 6.52 -0.33
C ASN A 19 8.08 5.89 0.98
N ILE A 20 8.47 4.65 1.27
CA ILE A 20 8.06 3.92 2.48
C ILE A 20 9.07 4.18 3.60
N GLU A 21 8.61 4.68 4.73
CA GLU A 21 9.42 4.79 5.95
C GLU A 21 9.38 3.52 6.77
N SER A 22 8.19 2.94 6.91
CA SER A 22 7.98 1.70 7.65
C SER A 22 6.72 0.99 7.19
N VAL A 23 6.71 -0.33 7.38
CA VAL A 23 5.54 -1.17 7.13
C VAL A 23 5.22 -1.95 8.40
N ALA A 24 3.95 -1.92 8.79
CA ALA A 24 3.39 -2.79 9.81
C ALA A 24 2.25 -3.59 9.20
N HIS A 25 1.95 -4.77 9.75
CA HIS A 25 0.80 -5.56 9.32
C HIS A 25 0.07 -6.16 10.51
N CYS A 26 -1.24 -6.33 10.37
CA CYS A 26 -2.04 -7.17 11.25
C CYS A 26 -2.61 -8.35 10.45
N MET A 27 -3.62 -9.04 10.99
CA MET A 27 -4.22 -10.19 10.32
C MET A 27 -4.92 -9.85 8.99
N THR A 28 -5.40 -8.61 8.85
CA THR A 28 -6.25 -8.20 7.70
C THR A 28 -5.84 -6.89 7.04
N ARG A 29 -4.75 -6.23 7.49
CA ARG A 29 -4.33 -4.94 6.94
C ARG A 29 -2.82 -4.80 6.92
N LEU A 30 -2.31 -4.29 5.80
CA LEU A 30 -0.97 -3.72 5.69
C LEU A 30 -1.05 -2.22 5.96
N ARG A 31 -0.15 -1.70 6.78
CA ARG A 31 -0.05 -0.28 7.15
C ARG A 31 1.31 0.24 6.73
N PHE A 32 1.31 1.22 5.85
CA PHE A 32 2.49 1.91 5.34
C PHE A 32 2.57 3.29 5.98
N SER A 33 3.69 3.59 6.62
CA SER A 33 4.06 4.98 6.92
C SER A 33 4.84 5.49 5.72
N LEU A 34 4.33 6.52 5.06
CA LEU A 34 4.88 7.06 3.82
C LEU A 34 5.48 8.44 4.07
N LYS A 35 6.60 8.74 3.41
CA LYS A 35 7.22 10.07 3.42
C LYS A 35 6.32 11.09 2.73
N ASP A 36 5.72 10.69 1.61
CA ASP A 36 4.89 11.55 0.79
C ASP A 36 3.68 10.78 0.24
N VAL A 37 2.50 11.11 0.78
CA VAL A 37 1.24 10.47 0.43
C VAL A 37 0.74 10.92 -0.95
N SER A 38 1.23 12.05 -1.48
CA SER A 38 0.85 12.53 -2.81
C SER A 38 1.37 11.63 -3.94
N LYS A 39 2.40 10.83 -3.67
CA LYS A 39 2.98 9.86 -4.63
C LYS A 39 2.19 8.55 -4.72
N VAL A 40 1.17 8.37 -3.88
CA VAL A 40 0.35 7.17 -3.88
C VAL A 40 -0.58 7.17 -5.09
N LYS A 41 -0.48 6.14 -5.92
CA LYS A 41 -1.33 5.88 -7.07
C LYS A 41 -2.57 5.10 -6.63
N LYS A 42 -3.53 5.83 -6.07
CA LYS A 42 -4.80 5.27 -5.57
C LYS A 42 -5.50 4.39 -6.60
N ASP A 43 -5.61 4.85 -7.84
CA ASP A 43 -6.25 4.10 -8.92
C ASP A 43 -5.51 2.78 -9.21
N SER A 44 -4.18 2.77 -9.15
CA SER A 44 -3.41 1.54 -9.38
C SER A 44 -3.65 0.50 -8.29
N LEU A 45 -3.76 0.93 -7.02
CA LEU A 45 -4.03 0.05 -5.89
C LEU A 45 -5.47 -0.50 -5.91
N ASP A 46 -6.45 0.31 -6.29
CA ASP A 46 -7.86 -0.12 -6.40
C ASP A 46 -8.10 -1.09 -7.59
N ASN A 47 -7.22 -1.10 -8.59
CA ASN A 47 -7.29 -2.03 -9.72
C ASN A 47 -6.64 -3.39 -9.45
N ILE A 48 -6.01 -3.58 -8.28
CA ILE A 48 -5.45 -4.87 -7.89
C ILE A 48 -6.61 -5.74 -7.38
N SER A 49 -6.91 -6.84 -8.08
CA SER A 49 -8.04 -7.73 -7.75
C SER A 49 -8.01 -8.28 -6.31
N GLU A 50 -6.83 -8.43 -5.73
CA GLU A 50 -6.62 -8.93 -4.37
C GLU A 50 -6.72 -7.85 -3.29
N VAL A 51 -6.76 -6.56 -3.66
CA VAL A 51 -6.93 -5.44 -2.72
C VAL A 51 -8.42 -5.15 -2.58
N LEU A 52 -8.94 -5.32 -1.37
CA LEU A 52 -10.34 -5.05 -1.04
C LEU A 52 -10.61 -3.56 -0.82
N GLY A 53 -9.56 -2.80 -0.49
CA GLY A 53 -9.62 -1.35 -0.47
C GLY A 53 -8.44 -0.70 0.24
N GLN A 54 -8.44 0.63 0.21
CA GLN A 54 -7.39 1.46 0.79
C GLN A 54 -7.95 2.57 1.67
N VAL A 55 -7.25 2.86 2.77
CA VAL A 55 -7.64 3.88 3.74
C VAL A 55 -6.42 4.68 4.16
N TYR A 56 -6.50 6.01 4.10
CA TYR A 56 -5.51 6.88 4.71
C TYR A 56 -6.05 7.50 5.99
N ALA A 57 -5.48 7.14 7.14
CA ALA A 57 -5.90 7.65 8.45
C ALA A 57 -4.75 7.65 9.45
N GLY A 58 -4.71 8.66 10.34
CA GLY A 58 -3.71 8.73 11.41
C GLY A 58 -2.26 8.80 10.92
N GLY A 59 -2.02 9.39 9.74
CA GLY A 59 -0.69 9.45 9.13
C GLY A 59 -0.21 8.14 8.49
N GLN A 60 -1.06 7.12 8.41
CA GLN A 60 -0.73 5.82 7.82
C GLN A 60 -1.64 5.51 6.64
N TYR A 61 -1.05 4.91 5.61
CA TYR A 61 -1.75 4.37 4.46
C TYR A 61 -2.00 2.88 4.66
N MET A 62 -3.26 2.46 4.62
CA MET A 62 -3.66 1.08 4.91
C MET A 62 -4.25 0.42 3.68
N VAL A 63 -3.82 -0.81 3.41
CA VAL A 63 -4.34 -1.68 2.34
C VAL A 63 -4.99 -2.89 3.00
N ILE A 64 -6.22 -3.22 2.58
CA ILE A 64 -7.08 -4.28 3.12
C ILE A 64 -7.18 -5.41 2.10
#